data_AF-F7NIC8-F1
#
_entry.id   AF-F7NIC8-F1
#
_cell.length_a   1.000
_cell.length_b   1.000
_cell.length_c   1.000
_cell.angle_alpha   90.00
_cell.angle_beta   90.00
_cell.angle_gamma   90.00
#
_symmetry.space_group_name_H-M   'P 1'
#
loop_
_entity.id
_entity.type
_entity.pdbx_description
1 polymer ?
#
loop_
_entity_poly.entity_id
_entity_poly.type
_entity_poly.pdbx_seq_one_letter_code
_entity_poly.pdbx_strand_id
1 'polypeptide(L)'
;MITRSLFFRQLLSHVAIILFMALTLSGSVMYYAYQHGKLDAHIKKIAVFFAEELKAGHIPSRTQATAKDEIGTLGKTFNAMADALFHIQQVRRNFISNISHELKTPLSCIKATTEALIDGIAVNDQERAHYLERILAETDRMSRLVHDIIDMEQLESGKMFIKQERLDADTIEVLLKKKIFLFCCESRRISVTFWVTPTGLHRSWIIC
;
A
#
# COMPACT_ATOMS: atom_id res chain seq x y z
N MET A 1 -87.92 -2.64 23.82
CA MET A 1 -87.15 -1.37 23.81
C MET A 1 -85.80 -1.49 24.53
N ILE A 2 -85.71 -2.21 25.66
CA ILE A 2 -84.50 -2.38 26.50
C ILE A 2 -83.38 -3.19 25.81
N THR A 3 -83.71 -4.18 24.98
CA THR A 3 -82.70 -5.00 24.25
C THR A 3 -81.97 -4.24 23.15
N ARG A 4 -82.60 -3.26 22.49
CA ARG A 4 -81.96 -2.40 21.48
C ARG A 4 -80.93 -1.45 22.09
N SER A 5 -81.17 -0.91 23.29
CA SER A 5 -80.22 -0.01 23.96
C SER A 5 -79.02 -0.74 24.54
N LEU A 6 -79.19 -1.98 25.02
CA LEU A 6 -78.07 -2.85 25.45
C LEU A 6 -77.16 -3.22 24.28
N PHE A 7 -77.74 -3.63 23.14
CA PHE A 7 -77.00 -3.93 21.92
C PHE A 7 -76.19 -2.72 21.43
N PHE A 8 -76.81 -1.53 21.43
CA PHE A 8 -76.14 -0.30 21.01
C PHE A 8 -74.94 0.05 21.92
N ARG A 9 -75.07 -0.08 23.24
CA ARG A 9 -73.96 0.15 24.18
C ARG A 9 -72.82 -0.84 23.98
N GLN A 10 -73.12 -2.11 23.73
CA GLN A 10 -72.13 -3.15 23.47
C GLN A 10 -71.41 -2.92 22.14
N LEU A 11 -72.12 -2.51 21.09
CA LEU A 11 -71.50 -2.13 19.81
C LEU A 11 -70.53 -0.95 19.98
N LEU A 12 -70.94 0.08 20.73
CA LEU A 12 -70.15 1.30 20.95
C LEU A 12 -68.87 1.00 21.75
N SER A 13 -68.92 0.08 22.73
CA SER A 13 -67.73 -0.32 23.49
C SER A 13 -66.72 -1.10 22.64
N HIS A 14 -67.16 -2.00 21.75
CA HIS A 14 -66.26 -2.75 20.88
C HIS A 14 -65.60 -1.83 19.84
N VAL A 15 -66.36 -0.88 19.27
CA VAL A 15 -65.80 0.13 18.37
C VAL A 15 -64.75 0.98 19.08
N ALA A 16 -65.00 1.39 20.32
CA ALA A 16 -64.03 2.16 21.11
C ALA A 16 -62.73 1.37 21.39
N ILE A 17 -62.83 0.07 21.71
CA ILE A 17 -61.66 -0.79 21.94
C ILE A 17 -60.83 -0.95 20.65
N ILE A 18 -61.49 -1.17 19.50
CA ILE A 18 -60.81 -1.30 18.21
C ILE A 18 -60.08 0.00 17.86
N LEU A 19 -60.72 1.16 18.04
CA LEU A 19 -60.08 2.46 17.79
C LEU A 19 -58.88 2.69 18.71
N PHE A 20 -58.99 2.31 19.98
CA PHE A 20 -57.89 2.40 20.94
C PHE A 20 -56.71 1.51 20.54
N MET A 21 -56.97 0.25 20.17
CA MET A 21 -55.94 -0.67 19.67
C MET A 21 -55.28 -0.18 18.37
N ALA A 22 -56.06 0.39 17.45
CA ALA A 22 -55.53 0.96 16.22
C ALA A 22 -54.60 2.17 16.48
N LEU A 23 -54.98 3.04 17.42
CA LEU A 23 -54.17 4.20 17.83
C LEU A 23 -52.86 3.79 18.48
N THR A 24 -52.87 2.81 19.39
CA THR A 24 -51.65 2.35 20.06
C THR A 24 -50.74 1.61 19.10
N LEU A 25 -51.29 0.79 18.19
CA LEU A 25 -50.51 0.12 17.15
C LEU A 25 -49.87 1.12 16.19
N SER A 26 -50.64 2.10 15.70
CA SER A 26 -50.12 3.16 14.83
C SER A 26 -49.04 3.99 15.52
N GLY A 27 -49.22 4.31 16.81
CA GLY A 27 -48.23 5.04 17.60
C GLY A 27 -46.95 4.25 17.80
N SER A 28 -47.06 2.94 18.08
CA SER A 28 -45.90 2.04 18.21
C SER A 28 -45.14 1.92 16.90
N VAL A 29 -45.83 1.71 15.78
CA VAL A 29 -45.21 1.66 14.44
C VAL A 29 -44.48 2.98 14.14
N MET A 30 -45.09 4.13 14.42
CA MET A 30 -44.45 5.44 14.20
C MET A 30 -43.24 5.66 15.12
N TYR A 31 -43.30 5.18 16.36
CA TYR A 31 -42.18 5.22 17.30
C TYR A 31 -40.99 4.40 16.81
N TYR A 32 -41.21 3.15 16.38
CA TYR A 32 -40.16 2.29 15.84
C TYR A 32 -39.56 2.85 14.54
N ALA A 33 -40.39 3.37 13.63
CA ALA A 33 -39.92 3.99 12.39
C ALA A 33 -39.04 5.24 12.66
N TYR A 34 -39.44 6.07 13.63
CA TYR A 34 -38.66 7.26 14.03
C TYR A 34 -37.30 6.87 14.65
N GLN A 35 -37.28 5.82 15.48
CA GLN A 35 -36.06 5.37 16.14
C GLN A 35 -35.07 4.72 15.16
N HIS A 36 -35.55 3.90 14.21
CA HIS A 36 -34.71 3.31 13.17
C HIS A 36 -34.19 4.36 12.17
N GLY A 37 -35.00 5.34 11.77
CA GLY A 37 -34.59 6.36 10.80
C GLY A 37 -33.41 7.25 11.26
N LYS A 38 -33.24 7.46 12.58
CA LYS A 38 -32.12 8.25 13.13
C LYS A 38 -30.79 7.51 13.13
N LEU A 39 -30.80 6.18 13.32
CA LEU A 39 -29.57 5.39 13.41
C LEU A 39 -28.91 5.27 12.03
N ASP A 40 -29.71 4.98 11.01
CA ASP A 40 -29.25 4.87 9.62
C ASP A 40 -28.68 6.20 9.12
N ALA A 41 -29.30 7.32 9.48
CA ALA A 41 -28.83 8.65 9.10
C ALA A 41 -27.46 8.99 9.74
N HIS A 42 -27.24 8.65 11.01
CA HIS A 42 -25.97 8.93 11.68
C HIS A 42 -24.83 8.07 11.14
N ILE A 43 -25.05 6.77 10.93
CA ILE A 43 -24.03 5.87 10.39
C ILE A 43 -23.64 6.32 8.97
N LYS A 44 -24.63 6.67 8.14
CA LYS A 44 -24.39 7.15 6.78
C LYS A 44 -23.61 8.47 6.77
N LYS A 45 -23.91 9.39 7.68
CA LYS A 45 -23.19 10.67 7.79
C LYS A 45 -21.73 10.48 8.18
N ILE A 46 -21.45 9.59 9.13
CA ILE A 46 -20.08 9.26 9.56
C ILE A 46 -19.33 8.55 8.42
N ALA A 47 -19.94 7.56 7.78
CA ALA A 47 -19.32 6.84 6.66
C ALA A 47 -19.02 7.77 5.48
N VAL A 48 -19.94 8.68 5.13
CA VAL A 48 -19.74 9.66 4.04
C VAL A 48 -18.66 10.68 4.39
N PHE A 49 -18.65 11.21 5.62
CA PHE A 49 -17.61 12.14 6.08
C PHE A 49 -16.23 11.51 5.91
N PHE A 50 -16.07 10.27 6.37
CA PHE A 50 -14.80 9.55 6.27
C PHE A 50 -14.43 9.17 4.85
N ALA A 51 -15.38 8.74 4.03
CA ALA A 51 -15.15 8.46 2.62
C ALA A 51 -14.67 9.71 1.86
N GLU A 52 -15.20 10.89 2.21
CA GLU A 52 -14.79 12.14 1.60
C GLU A 52 -13.39 12.57 2.06
N GLU A 53 -13.03 12.39 3.34
CA GLU A 53 -11.65 12.62 3.82
C GLU A 53 -10.65 11.70 3.11
N LEU A 54 -10.96 10.39 3.02
CA LEU A 54 -10.16 9.41 2.29
C LEU A 54 -9.95 9.83 0.82
N LYS A 55 -11.02 10.25 0.15
CA LYS A 55 -11.00 10.70 -1.24
C LYS A 55 -10.19 11.99 -1.41
N ALA A 56 -10.24 12.90 -0.43
CA ALA A 56 -9.41 14.10 -0.39
C ALA A 56 -7.94 13.80 -0.09
N GLY A 57 -7.55 12.53 0.08
CA GLY A 57 -6.18 12.11 0.39
C GLY A 57 -5.76 12.36 1.84
N HIS A 58 -6.69 12.82 2.68
CA HIS A 58 -6.47 12.99 4.11
C HIS A 58 -6.77 11.65 4.78
N ILE A 59 -5.79 11.11 5.50
CA ILE A 59 -6.02 9.87 6.24
C ILE A 59 -6.89 10.24 7.44
N PRO A 60 -8.13 9.73 7.49
CA PRO A 60 -9.13 10.26 8.38
C PRO A 60 -8.73 10.07 9.83
N SER A 61 -9.21 10.99 10.68
CA SER A 61 -9.00 10.94 12.11
C SER A 61 -9.55 9.63 12.70
N ARG A 62 -8.75 8.96 13.54
CA ARG A 62 -9.08 7.65 14.13
C ARG A 62 -10.41 7.68 14.87
N THR A 63 -11.24 6.67 14.64
CA THR A 63 -12.51 6.54 15.36
C THR A 63 -12.25 6.05 16.80
N GLN A 64 -12.89 6.68 17.79
CA GLN A 64 -12.87 6.22 19.19
C GLN A 64 -13.94 5.13 19.44
N ALA A 65 -14.15 4.22 18.50
CA ALA A 65 -15.19 3.21 18.61
C ALA A 65 -14.84 2.19 19.72
N THR A 66 -15.36 2.42 20.92
CA THR A 66 -15.16 1.58 22.12
C THR A 66 -16.30 0.59 22.37
N ALA A 67 -17.40 0.72 21.62
CA ALA A 67 -18.56 -0.16 21.73
C ALA A 67 -18.19 -1.60 21.35
N LYS A 68 -18.86 -2.59 21.97
CA LYS A 68 -18.68 -4.04 21.70
C LYS A 68 -19.72 -4.58 20.72
N ASP A 69 -20.41 -3.70 20.02
CA ASP A 69 -21.44 -4.00 19.03
C ASP A 69 -20.86 -4.00 17.60
N GLU A 70 -21.74 -4.15 16.61
CA GLU A 70 -21.42 -4.13 15.18
C GLU A 70 -20.77 -2.79 14.78
N ILE A 71 -21.15 -1.68 15.42
CA ILE A 71 -20.60 -0.35 15.18
C ILE A 71 -19.16 -0.26 15.68
N GLY A 72 -18.87 -0.83 16.85
CA GLY A 72 -17.52 -0.99 17.37
C GLY A 72 -16.61 -1.81 16.46
N THR A 73 -17.13 -2.90 15.91
CA THR A 73 -16.40 -3.76 14.96
C THR A 73 -16.10 -3.02 13.66
N LEU A 74 -17.08 -2.29 13.11
CA LEU A 74 -16.90 -1.45 11.93
C LEU A 74 -15.82 -0.37 12.15
N GLY A 75 -15.84 0.30 13.31
CA GLY A 75 -14.82 1.30 13.65
C GLY A 75 -13.40 0.72 13.73
N LYS A 76 -13.23 -0.49 14.28
CA LYS A 76 -11.93 -1.20 14.31
C LYS A 76 -11.44 -1.57 12.91
N THR A 77 -12.31 -2.16 12.08
CA THR A 77 -11.96 -2.52 10.70
C THR A 77 -11.58 -1.28 9.89
N PHE A 78 -12.30 -0.18 10.11
CA PHE A 78 -11.98 1.10 9.48
C PHE A 78 -10.62 1.65 9.93
N ASN A 79 -10.33 1.64 11.24
CA ASN A 79 -9.03 2.07 11.75
C ASN A 79 -7.88 1.22 11.19
N ALA A 80 -8.06 -0.10 11.07
CA ALA A 80 -7.06 -0.98 10.45
C ALA A 80 -6.82 -0.66 8.97
N MET A 81 -7.89 -0.35 8.21
CA MET A 81 -7.77 0.12 6.82
C MET A 81 -7.03 1.46 6.74
N ALA A 82 -7.33 2.41 7.62
CA ALA A 82 -6.67 3.70 7.69
C ALA A 82 -5.17 3.55 8.02
N ASP A 83 -4.81 2.68 8.96
CA ASP A 83 -3.41 2.37 9.29
C ASP A 83 -2.68 1.73 8.10
N ALA A 84 -3.31 0.79 7.39
CA ALA A 84 -2.73 0.19 6.19
C ALA A 84 -2.47 1.23 5.08
N LEU A 85 -3.42 2.13 4.86
CA LEU A 85 -3.27 3.24 3.90
C LEU A 85 -2.17 4.21 4.31
N PHE A 86 -2.07 4.54 5.61
CA PHE A 86 -1.00 5.37 6.14
C PHE A 86 0.36 4.76 5.89
N HIS A 87 0.52 3.47 6.18
CA HIS A 87 1.76 2.75 5.94
C HIS A 87 2.13 2.74 4.46
N ILE A 88 1.20 2.44 3.55
CA ILE A 88 1.44 2.48 2.10
C ILE A 88 1.89 3.87 1.66
N GLN A 89 1.20 4.92 2.12
CA GLN A 89 1.59 6.28 1.78
C GLN A 89 2.97 6.66 2.32
N GLN A 90 3.31 6.22 3.54
CA GLN A 90 4.60 6.48 4.14
C GLN A 90 5.72 5.78 3.38
N VAL A 91 5.55 4.50 3.03
CA VAL A 91 6.49 3.74 2.20
C VAL A 91 6.67 4.43 0.86
N ARG A 92 5.58 4.83 0.19
CA ARG A 92 5.64 5.55 -1.09
C ARG A 92 6.41 6.86 -0.97
N ARG A 93 6.16 7.66 0.07
CA ARG A 93 6.86 8.94 0.31
C ARG A 93 8.36 8.70 0.55
N ASN A 94 8.71 7.73 1.39
CA ASN A 94 10.09 7.40 1.68
C ASN A 94 10.81 6.92 0.43
N PHE A 95 10.16 6.07 -0.39
CA PHE A 95 10.71 5.59 -1.66
C PHE A 95 11.01 6.74 -2.63
N ILE A 96 10.04 7.64 -2.86
CA ILE A 96 10.23 8.81 -3.73
C ILE A 96 11.34 9.72 -3.19
N SER A 97 11.38 9.95 -1.88
CA SER A 97 12.43 10.76 -1.25
C SER A 97 13.81 10.14 -1.47
N ASN A 98 13.96 8.84 -1.21
CA ASN A 98 15.23 8.13 -1.33
C ASN A 98 15.73 8.16 -2.78
N ILE A 99 14.88 7.83 -3.76
CA ILE A 99 15.25 7.90 -5.18
C ILE A 99 15.66 9.31 -5.58
N SER A 100 14.91 10.33 -5.14
CA SER A 100 15.23 11.72 -5.45
C SER A 100 16.61 12.11 -4.90
N HIS A 101 16.96 11.66 -3.70
CA HIS A 101 18.30 11.90 -3.12
C HIS A 101 19.41 11.17 -3.88
N GLU A 102 19.21 9.90 -4.20
CA GLU A 102 20.19 9.07 -4.94
C GLU A 102 20.41 9.57 -6.37
N LEU A 103 19.39 10.15 -7.03
CA LEU A 103 19.52 10.75 -8.36
C LEU A 103 20.11 12.16 -8.33
N LYS A 104 19.86 12.95 -7.28
CA LYS A 104 20.35 14.33 -7.18
C LYS A 104 21.87 14.41 -7.16
N THR A 105 22.52 13.47 -6.50
CA THR A 105 23.98 13.42 -6.37
C THR A 105 24.69 13.24 -7.73
N PRO A 106 24.47 12.16 -8.51
CA PRO A 106 25.11 11.98 -9.81
C PRO A 106 24.74 13.11 -10.78
N LEU A 107 23.49 13.60 -10.76
CA LEU A 107 23.08 14.73 -11.59
C LEU A 107 23.86 16.01 -11.28
N SER A 108 24.08 16.30 -9.99
CA SER A 108 24.86 17.45 -9.56
C SER A 108 26.33 17.31 -9.94
N CYS A 109 26.87 16.09 -9.86
CA CYS A 109 28.23 15.78 -10.34
C CYS A 109 28.35 15.99 -11.85
N ILE A 110 27.42 15.47 -12.66
CA ILE A 110 27.41 15.67 -14.12
C ILE A 110 27.36 17.16 -14.45
N LYS A 111 26.46 17.91 -13.79
CA LYS A 111 26.32 19.35 -13.98
C LYS A 111 27.63 20.08 -13.68
N ALA A 112 28.22 19.88 -12.51
CA ALA A 112 29.48 20.54 -12.13
C ALA A 112 30.66 20.16 -13.05
N THR A 113 30.72 18.89 -13.47
CA THR A 113 31.76 18.38 -14.39
C THR A 113 31.60 18.99 -15.79
N THR A 114 30.35 19.22 -16.22
CA THR A 114 30.03 19.87 -17.50
C THR A 114 30.29 21.38 -17.44
N GLU A 115 29.93 22.05 -16.34
CA GLU A 115 30.25 23.46 -16.10
C GLU A 115 31.76 23.69 -16.14
N ALA A 116 32.55 22.84 -15.49
CA ALA A 116 34.01 22.91 -15.53
C ALA A 116 34.60 22.77 -16.95
N LEU A 117 33.99 21.93 -17.79
CA LEU A 117 34.38 21.80 -19.19
C LEU A 117 34.02 23.05 -20.01
N ILE A 118 32.84 23.64 -19.78
CA ILE A 118 32.37 24.86 -20.46
C ILE A 118 33.23 26.07 -20.07
N ASP A 119 33.60 26.18 -18.79
CA ASP A 119 34.43 27.25 -18.26
C ASP A 119 35.91 27.15 -18.69
N GLY A 120 36.28 26.10 -19.43
CA GLY A 120 37.63 25.90 -19.96
C GLY A 120 38.65 25.49 -18.90
N ILE A 121 38.20 24.90 -17.78
CA ILE A 121 39.08 24.47 -16.68
C ILE A 121 40.02 23.33 -17.13
N ALA A 122 39.59 22.50 -18.09
CA ALA A 122 40.40 21.43 -18.66
C ALA A 122 41.34 21.98 -19.74
N VAL A 123 42.64 22.07 -19.41
CA VAL A 123 43.65 22.77 -20.22
C VAL A 123 44.24 21.88 -21.31
N ASN A 124 44.20 20.56 -21.12
CA ASN A 124 44.74 19.59 -22.07
C ASN A 124 43.72 18.50 -22.46
N ASP A 125 44.01 17.79 -23.55
CA ASP A 125 43.14 16.73 -24.08
C ASP A 125 42.89 15.60 -23.07
N GLN A 126 43.87 15.34 -22.20
CA GLN A 126 43.82 14.28 -21.19
C GLN A 126 42.85 14.63 -20.05
N GLU A 127 42.87 15.88 -19.59
CA GLU A 127 41.91 16.41 -18.62
C GLU A 127 40.50 16.39 -19.22
N ARG A 128 40.32 16.87 -20.46
CA ARG A 128 39.00 16.82 -21.11
C ARG A 128 38.45 15.39 -21.18
N ALA A 129 39.30 14.42 -21.55
CA ALA A 129 38.91 13.02 -21.56
C ALA A 129 38.49 12.53 -20.16
N HIS A 130 39.22 12.92 -19.11
CA HIS A 130 38.89 12.57 -17.73
C HIS A 130 37.52 13.13 -17.28
N TYR A 131 37.21 14.40 -17.59
CA TYR A 131 35.89 14.98 -17.29
C TYR A 131 34.76 14.25 -18.06
N LEU A 132 34.98 13.91 -19.33
CA LEU A 132 34.00 13.17 -20.14
C LEU A 132 33.77 11.75 -19.63
N GLU A 133 34.82 11.02 -19.25
CA GLU A 133 34.72 9.70 -18.62
C GLU A 133 33.93 9.75 -17.32
N ARG A 134 34.14 10.81 -16.53
CA ARG A 134 33.40 11.02 -15.27
C ARG A 134 31.92 11.30 -15.51
N ILE A 135 31.56 12.08 -16.54
CA ILE A 135 30.17 12.28 -16.97
C ILE A 135 29.53 10.95 -17.39
N LEU A 136 30.25 10.15 -18.20
CA LEU A 136 29.77 8.86 -18.65
C LEU A 136 29.53 7.91 -17.46
N ALA A 137 30.48 7.82 -16.52
CA ALA A 137 30.37 6.96 -15.35
C ALA A 137 29.16 7.31 -14.46
N GLU A 138 28.87 8.60 -14.24
CA GLU A 138 27.69 9.02 -13.47
C GLU A 138 26.38 8.77 -14.25
N THR A 139 26.40 8.90 -15.58
CA THR A 139 25.25 8.58 -16.43
C THR A 139 24.94 7.08 -16.39
N ASP A 140 25.97 6.22 -16.46
CA ASP A 140 25.83 4.77 -16.32
C ASP A 140 25.33 4.38 -14.93
N ARG A 141 25.79 5.09 -13.88
CA ARG A 141 25.28 4.90 -12.52
C ARG A 141 23.80 5.26 -12.40
N MET A 142 23.36 6.36 -12.98
CA MET A 142 21.93 6.72 -13.03
C MET A 142 21.12 5.67 -13.80
N SER A 143 21.65 5.17 -14.92
CA SER A 143 21.01 4.11 -15.70
C SER A 143 20.81 2.83 -14.90
N ARG A 144 21.83 2.38 -14.15
CA ARG A 144 21.72 1.23 -13.22
C ARG A 144 20.66 1.45 -12.15
N LEU A 145 20.65 2.63 -11.50
CA LEU A 145 19.62 2.99 -10.51
C LEU A 145 18.19 2.92 -11.07
N VAL A 146 17.99 3.38 -12.31
CA VAL A 146 16.69 3.30 -12.98
C VAL A 146 16.30 1.86 -13.27
N HIS A 147 17.24 1.02 -13.72
CA HIS A 147 17.00 -0.41 -13.93
C HIS A 147 16.63 -1.11 -12.62
N ASP A 148 17.34 -0.83 -11.52
CA ASP A 148 17.02 -1.40 -10.20
C ASP A 148 15.58 -1.08 -9.76
N ILE A 149 15.09 0.13 -10.08
CA ILE A 149 13.69 0.54 -9.81
C ILE A 149 12.70 -0.26 -10.66
N ILE A 150 12.99 -0.46 -11.94
CA ILE A 150 12.13 -1.23 -12.86
C ILE A 150 12.10 -2.71 -12.45
N ASP A 151 13.25 -3.28 -12.10
CA ASP A 151 13.35 -4.67 -11.65
C ASP A 151 12.56 -4.89 -10.36
N MET A 152 12.59 -3.92 -9.44
CA MET A 152 11.77 -3.96 -8.22
C MET A 152 10.27 -3.92 -8.51
N GLU A 153 9.80 -3.11 -9.47
CA GLU A 153 8.39 -3.08 -9.89
C GLU A 153 7.94 -4.40 -10.55
N GLN A 154 8.82 -5.03 -11.32
CA GLN A 154 8.55 -6.34 -11.92
C GLN A 154 8.49 -7.46 -10.87
N LEU A 155 9.31 -7.38 -9.82
CA LEU A 155 9.26 -8.28 -8.67
C LEU A 155 7.95 -8.12 -7.88
N GLU A 156 7.56 -6.88 -7.55
CA GLU A 156 6.33 -6.61 -6.77
C GLU A 156 5.05 -6.94 -7.54
N SER A 157 5.02 -6.73 -8.86
CA SER A 157 3.86 -7.04 -9.69
C SER A 157 3.67 -8.54 -9.98
N GLY A 158 4.56 -9.41 -9.49
CA GLY A 158 4.51 -10.86 -9.71
C GLY A 158 4.75 -11.26 -11.17
N LYS A 159 5.22 -10.33 -12.01
CA LYS A 159 5.50 -10.56 -13.44
C LYS A 159 6.85 -11.24 -13.68
N MET A 160 7.67 -11.38 -12.64
CA MET A 160 8.91 -12.14 -12.74
C MET A 160 8.63 -13.65 -12.67
N PHE A 161 8.62 -14.29 -13.85
CA PHE A 161 8.51 -15.74 -13.95
C PHE A 161 9.88 -16.39 -13.66
N ILE A 162 10.03 -16.94 -12.46
CA ILE A 162 11.17 -17.80 -12.14
C ILE A 162 10.97 -19.13 -12.87
N LYS A 163 11.61 -19.28 -14.02
CA LYS A 163 11.61 -20.54 -14.76
C LYS A 163 12.55 -21.52 -14.05
N GLN A 164 11.96 -22.45 -13.30
CA GLN A 164 12.71 -23.56 -12.70
C GLN A 164 13.03 -24.58 -13.79
N GLU A 165 14.31 -24.69 -14.13
CA GLU A 165 14.81 -25.67 -15.09
C GLU A 165 15.84 -26.56 -14.38
N ARG A 166 15.79 -27.88 -14.63
CA ARG A 166 16.79 -28.80 -14.07
C ARG A 166 18.11 -28.56 -14.79
N LEU A 167 19.02 -27.88 -14.11
CA LEU A 167 20.38 -27.68 -14.55
C LEU A 167 21.27 -28.73 -13.89
N ASP A 168 22.14 -29.34 -14.67
CA ASP A 168 23.16 -30.25 -14.15
C ASP A 168 24.18 -29.48 -13.31
N ALA A 169 24.78 -30.12 -12.31
CA ALA A 169 25.69 -29.47 -11.36
C ALA A 169 26.87 -28.79 -12.07
N ASP A 170 27.39 -29.43 -13.12
CA ASP A 170 28.49 -28.91 -13.95
C ASP A 170 28.06 -27.65 -14.73
N THR A 171 26.80 -27.61 -15.17
CA THR A 171 26.23 -26.44 -15.87
C THR A 171 26.03 -25.26 -14.92
N ILE A 172 25.65 -25.55 -13.67
CA ILE A 172 25.53 -24.54 -12.61
C ILE A 172 26.90 -23.95 -12.29
N GLU A 173 27.95 -24.75 -12.18
CA GLU A 173 29.31 -24.26 -11.91
C GLU A 173 29.80 -23.30 -13.01
N VAL A 174 29.57 -23.64 -14.29
CA VAL A 174 29.96 -22.80 -15.43
C VAL A 174 29.16 -21.50 -15.46
N LEU A 175 27.84 -21.55 -15.22
CA LEU A 175 26.98 -20.37 -15.18
C LEU A 175 27.33 -19.45 -14.00
N LEU A 176 27.58 -20.02 -12.82
CA LEU A 176 28.00 -19.29 -11.63
C LEU A 176 29.38 -18.66 -11.85
N LYS A 177 30.37 -19.39 -12.36
CA LYS A 177 31.67 -18.80 -12.71
C LYS A 177 31.50 -17.66 -13.70
N LYS A 178 30.68 -17.80 -14.74
CA LYS A 178 30.49 -16.76 -15.76
C LYS A 178 29.79 -15.51 -15.21
N LYS A 179 28.70 -15.65 -14.46
CA LYS A 179 27.95 -14.50 -13.88
C LYS A 179 28.69 -13.85 -12.71
N ILE A 180 29.27 -14.64 -11.82
CA ILE A 180 30.02 -14.12 -10.66
C ILE A 180 31.32 -13.46 -11.12
N PHE A 181 32.00 -14.00 -12.14
CA PHE A 181 33.19 -13.36 -12.70
C PHE A 181 32.88 -11.99 -13.29
N LEU A 182 31.77 -11.85 -14.03
CA LEU A 182 31.29 -10.55 -14.52
C LEU A 182 30.99 -9.58 -13.35
N PHE A 183 30.34 -10.05 -12.29
CA PHE A 183 30.01 -9.23 -11.11
C PHE A 183 31.25 -8.80 -10.30
N CYS A 184 32.21 -9.71 -10.07
CA CYS A 184 33.45 -9.44 -9.36
C CYS A 184 34.42 -8.55 -10.16
N CYS A 185 34.38 -8.62 -11.50
CA CYS A 185 35.15 -7.69 -12.35
C CYS A 185 34.62 -6.26 -12.26
N GLU A 186 33.32 -6.07 -12.03
CA GLU A 186 32.70 -4.74 -11.91
C GLU A 186 32.81 -4.18 -10.48
N SER A 187 32.79 -5.03 -9.45
CA SER A 187 32.96 -4.66 -8.04
C SER A 187 34.30 -5.17 -7.48
N ARG A 188 35.34 -4.34 -7.57
CA ARG A 188 36.76 -4.63 -7.25
C ARG A 188 37.11 -5.04 -5.79
N ARG A 189 36.18 -5.55 -4.97
CA ARG A 189 36.44 -5.81 -3.54
C ARG A 189 35.65 -6.94 -2.87
N ILE A 190 35.23 -8.00 -3.58
CA ILE A 190 34.57 -9.14 -2.92
C ILE A 190 35.09 -10.48 -3.46
N SER A 191 35.63 -11.32 -2.56
CA SER A 191 35.91 -12.74 -2.80
C SER A 191 34.71 -13.58 -2.36
N VAL A 192 34.02 -14.22 -3.32
CA VAL A 192 32.90 -15.12 -3.03
C VAL A 192 33.40 -16.56 -3.16
N THR A 193 33.50 -17.28 -2.05
CA THR A 193 33.80 -18.72 -2.01
C THR A 193 32.51 -19.53 -2.00
N PHE A 194 32.26 -20.32 -3.05
CA PHE A 194 31.11 -21.22 -3.14
C PHE A 194 31.57 -22.67 -2.96
N TRP A 195 30.89 -23.41 -2.09
CA TRP A 195 31.08 -24.85 -1.95
C TRP A 195 29.91 -25.56 -2.61
N VAL A 196 30.12 -26.17 -3.78
CA VAL A 196 29.14 -27.07 -4.40
C VAL A 196 29.42 -28.48 -3.87
N THR A 197 28.57 -29.02 -3.00
CA THR A 197 28.65 -30.44 -2.62
C THR A 197 27.90 -31.30 -3.64
N PRO A 198 28.56 -32.28 -4.29
CA PRO A 198 27.91 -33.15 -5.25
C PRO A 198 27.22 -34.27 -4.50
N THR A 199 26.08 -34.01 -3.85
CA THR A 199 25.03 -34.98 -3.50
C THR A 199 24.02 -34.39 -2.51
N GLY A 200 22.74 -34.59 -2.85
CA GLY A 200 21.55 -34.65 -1.98
C GLY A 200 21.53 -33.88 -0.66
N LEU A 201 20.60 -32.92 -0.58
CA LEU A 201 19.94 -32.42 0.64
C LEU A 201 20.78 -32.43 1.92
N HIS A 202 21.39 -31.30 2.26
CA HIS A 202 21.42 -30.92 3.67
C HIS A 202 21.36 -29.40 3.84
N ARG A 203 20.38 -28.95 4.62
CA ARG A 203 20.26 -27.58 5.09
C ARG A 203 21.53 -27.22 5.86
N SER A 204 22.21 -26.17 5.46
CA SER A 204 23.19 -25.50 6.30
C SER A 204 22.94 -24.00 6.25
N TRP A 205 22.81 -23.40 7.43
CA TRP A 205 22.52 -21.99 7.64
C TRP A 205 23.79 -21.18 7.46
N ILE A 206 23.73 -20.14 6.64
CA ILE A 206 24.75 -19.08 6.63
C ILE A 206 24.44 -18.16 7.80
N ILE A 207 25.33 -18.14 8.79
CA ILE A 207 25.43 -17.03 9.75
C ILE A 207 26.39 -16.01 9.12
N CYS A 208 25.96 -14.76 9.18
CA CYS A 208 26.61 -13.56 8.64
C CYS A 208 28.02 -13.33 9.20
#